data_AF-A0A2R6E290-F1
#
_entry.id   AF-A0A2R6E290-F1
#
_cell.length_a   1.000
_cell.length_b   1.000
_cell.length_c   1.000
_cell.angle_alpha   90.00
_cell.angle_beta   90.00
_cell.angle_gamma   90.00
#
_symmetry.space_group_name_H-M   'P 1'
#
loop_
_entity.id
_entity.type
_entity.pdbx_description
1 polymer ?
#
loop_
_entity_poly.entity_id
_entity_poly.type
_entity_poly.pdbx_seq_one_letter_code
_entity_poly.pdbx_strand_id
1 'polypeptide(L)'
;MTPEEFTEAVRDENATALSRLGSSKSLYADTDGEMEAEAVLAAAATAEHHAAEKSKEQVTGFFVGNADPETARLFRGMGEDLDAQLERATDRLAAECGDDEDCWERAADAAGGAVQAAYDEYTERLESMGVNPKPVC
;
A
#
# COMPACT_ATOMS: atom_id res chain seq x y z
N MET A 1 -37.22 4.40 -2.23
CA MET A 1 -35.76 4.47 -2.12
C MET A 1 -35.18 3.57 -3.19
N THR A 2 -34.76 4.18 -4.29
CA THR A 2 -33.99 3.54 -5.35
C THR A 2 -32.53 3.36 -4.92
N PRO A 3 -31.73 2.56 -5.64
CA PRO A 3 -30.29 2.46 -5.37
C PRO A 3 -29.56 3.80 -5.45
N GLU A 4 -29.98 4.71 -6.35
CA GLU A 4 -29.41 6.05 -6.44
C GLU A 4 -29.79 6.90 -5.22
N GLU A 5 -31.07 6.91 -4.81
CA GLU A 5 -31.55 7.63 -3.63
C GLU A 5 -30.86 7.13 -2.35
N PHE A 6 -30.59 5.83 -2.24
CA PHE A 6 -29.86 5.24 -1.12
C PHE A 6 -28.39 5.66 -1.12
N THR A 7 -27.73 5.64 -2.28
CA THR A 7 -26.32 6.03 -2.41
C THR A 7 -26.13 7.51 -2.10
N GLU A 8 -27.07 8.36 -2.53
CA GLU A 8 -27.07 9.79 -2.27
C GLU A 8 -27.26 10.08 -0.78
N ALA A 9 -28.22 9.41 -0.12
CA ALA A 9 -28.42 9.52 1.32
C ALA A 9 -27.17 9.11 2.13
N VAL A 10 -26.53 7.99 1.78
CA VAL A 10 -25.28 7.54 2.43
C VAL A 10 -24.14 8.54 2.20
N ARG A 11 -24.02 9.12 1.00
CA ARG A 11 -22.99 10.14 0.70
C ARG A 11 -23.21 11.43 1.48
N ASP A 12 -24.45 11.88 1.59
CA ASP A 12 -24.79 13.09 2.34
C ASP A 12 -24.56 12.90 3.84
N GLU A 13 -24.99 11.76 4.40
CA GLU A 13 -24.75 11.42 5.81
C GLU A 13 -23.25 11.30 6.12
N ASN A 14 -22.46 10.82 5.17
CA ASN A 14 -21.01 10.63 5.34
C ASN A 14 -20.17 11.73 4.71
N ALA A 15 -20.76 12.86 4.28
CA ALA A 15 -20.08 13.87 3.48
C ALA A 15 -18.81 14.42 4.16
N THR A 16 -18.83 14.57 5.48
CA THR A 16 -17.66 15.03 6.25
C THR A 16 -16.57 13.96 6.35
N ALA A 17 -16.92 12.69 6.56
CA ALA A 17 -15.96 11.59 6.62
C ALA A 17 -15.35 11.31 5.24
N LEU A 18 -16.18 11.28 4.20
CA LEU A 18 -15.75 11.15 2.80
C LEU A 18 -14.87 12.33 2.35
N SER A 19 -15.19 13.55 2.78
CA SER A 19 -14.34 14.72 2.52
C SER A 19 -12.95 14.58 3.16
N ARG A 20 -12.83 13.90 4.31
CA ARG A 20 -11.53 13.65 4.97
C ARG A 20 -10.73 12.56 4.26
N LEU A 21 -11.38 11.50 3.81
CA LEU A 21 -10.76 10.43 3.02
C LEU A 21 -10.25 10.92 1.65
N GLY A 22 -10.96 11.87 1.03
CA GLY A 22 -10.58 12.45 -0.28
C GLY A 22 -9.68 13.70 -0.21
N SER A 23 -9.19 14.06 0.98
CA SER A 23 -8.43 15.30 1.24
C SER A 23 -7.07 14.96 1.82
N SER A 24 -6.12 15.91 1.79
CA SER A 24 -4.82 15.87 2.46
C SER A 24 -4.87 15.69 4.00
N LYS A 25 -6.04 15.34 4.54
CA LYS A 25 -6.36 15.07 5.94
C LYS A 25 -6.66 13.59 6.22
N SER A 26 -6.62 12.70 5.21
CA SER A 26 -6.74 11.25 5.41
C SER A 26 -5.64 10.79 6.37
N LEU A 27 -4.40 11.21 6.10
CA LEU A 27 -3.24 10.90 6.93
C LEU A 27 -3.42 11.34 8.38
N TYR A 28 -3.94 12.55 8.63
CA TYR A 28 -4.23 13.02 9.99
C TYR A 28 -5.31 12.18 10.70
N ALA A 29 -6.31 11.68 9.96
CA ALA A 29 -7.33 10.81 10.54
C ALA A 29 -6.78 9.40 10.81
N ASP A 30 -5.90 8.90 9.94
CA ASP A 30 -5.28 7.58 10.06
C ASP A 30 -4.27 7.52 11.21
N THR A 31 -3.74 8.67 11.64
CA THR A 31 -2.90 8.80 12.83
C THR A 31 -3.65 9.20 14.10
N ASP A 32 -4.99 9.20 14.11
CA ASP A 32 -5.83 9.71 15.21
C ASP A 32 -5.48 11.16 15.65
N GLY A 33 -4.89 11.93 14.75
CA GLY A 33 -4.42 13.29 14.97
C GLY A 33 -3.01 13.42 15.52
N GLU A 34 -2.31 12.31 15.76
CA GLU A 34 -0.90 12.29 16.13
C GLU A 34 -0.04 12.49 14.87
N MET A 35 0.57 13.66 14.71
CA MET A 35 1.40 13.98 13.54
C MET A 35 2.90 13.73 13.80
N GLU A 36 3.21 12.86 14.76
CA GLU A 36 4.56 12.40 15.02
C GLU A 36 5.00 11.41 13.92
N ALA A 37 6.30 11.39 13.64
CA ALA A 37 6.86 10.64 12.51
C ALA A 37 6.48 9.15 12.54
N GLU A 38 6.52 8.53 13.72
CA GLU A 38 6.16 7.12 13.92
C GLU A 38 4.71 6.83 13.50
N ALA A 39 3.74 7.61 14.00
CA ALA A 39 2.32 7.42 13.71
C ALA A 39 2.04 7.60 12.21
N VAL A 40 2.67 8.61 11.59
CA VAL A 40 2.56 8.87 10.15
C VAL A 40 3.12 7.71 9.32
N LEU A 41 4.29 7.19 9.68
CA LEU A 41 4.92 6.06 8.99
C LEU A 41 4.10 4.78 9.17
N ALA A 42 3.55 4.52 10.36
CA ALA A 42 2.69 3.36 10.61
C ALA A 42 1.38 3.41 9.81
N ALA A 43 0.74 4.59 9.75
CA ALA A 43 -0.46 4.80 8.96
C ALA A 43 -0.20 4.62 7.45
N ALA A 44 0.91 5.18 6.95
CA ALA A 44 1.32 5.02 5.56
C ALA A 44 1.63 3.56 5.22
N ALA A 45 2.39 2.85 6.07
CA ALA A 45 2.70 1.44 5.87
C ALA A 45 1.44 0.56 5.85
N THR A 46 0.45 0.87 6.70
CA THR A 46 -0.84 0.17 6.73
C THR A 46 -1.63 0.40 5.43
N ALA A 47 -1.66 1.65 4.96
CA ALA A 47 -2.33 2.01 3.71
C ALA A 47 -1.69 1.31 2.50
N GLU A 48 -0.36 1.31 2.41
CA GLU A 48 0.41 0.62 1.37
C GLU A 48 0.19 -0.90 1.40
N HIS A 49 0.21 -1.51 2.58
CA HIS A 49 -0.08 -2.93 2.74
C HIS A 49 -1.48 -3.29 2.20
N HIS A 50 -2.50 -2.50 2.56
CA HIS A 50 -3.85 -2.74 2.08
C HIS A 50 -3.98 -2.52 0.56
N ALA A 51 -3.28 -1.52 0.00
CA ALA A 51 -3.24 -1.29 -1.44
C ALA A 51 -2.58 -2.46 -2.19
N ALA A 52 -1.47 -3.00 -1.67
CA ALA A 52 -0.79 -4.16 -2.22
C ALA A 52 -1.68 -5.41 -2.22
N GLU A 53 -2.35 -5.69 -1.09
CA GLU A 53 -3.28 -6.82 -0.98
C GLU A 53 -4.45 -6.69 -1.97
N LYS A 54 -5.04 -5.50 -2.12
CA LYS A 54 -6.11 -5.27 -3.10
C LYS A 54 -5.65 -5.38 -4.56
N SER A 55 -4.43 -4.94 -4.85
CA SER A 55 -3.82 -5.11 -6.18
C SER A 55 -3.63 -6.60 -6.51
N LYS A 56 -3.12 -7.39 -5.56
CA LYS A 56 -2.97 -8.86 -5.67
C LYS A 56 -4.31 -9.56 -5.88
N GLU A 57 -5.34 -9.20 -5.12
CA GLU A 57 -6.71 -9.71 -5.31
C GLU A 57 -7.22 -9.43 -6.73
N GLN A 58 -7.04 -8.20 -7.22
CA GLN A 58 -7.47 -7.78 -8.56
C GLN A 58 -6.75 -8.54 -9.67
N VAL A 59 -5.42 -8.63 -9.61
CA VAL A 59 -4.60 -9.36 -10.60
C VAL A 59 -4.98 -10.85 -10.59
N THR A 60 -5.13 -11.45 -9.41
CA THR A 60 -5.55 -12.85 -9.29
C THR A 60 -6.95 -13.05 -9.86
N GLY A 61 -7.91 -12.17 -9.53
CA GLY A 61 -9.27 -12.19 -10.05
C GLY A 61 -9.33 -12.05 -11.57
N PHE A 62 -8.48 -11.20 -12.16
CA PHE A 62 -8.36 -11.06 -13.61
C PHE A 62 -7.98 -12.39 -14.29
N PHE A 63 -6.95 -13.09 -13.80
CA PHE A 63 -6.53 -14.36 -14.41
C PHE A 63 -7.52 -15.51 -14.14
N VAL A 64 -8.19 -15.52 -12.99
CA VAL A 64 -9.32 -16.44 -12.73
C VAL A 64 -10.46 -16.19 -13.73
N GLY A 65 -10.83 -14.92 -13.95
CA GLY A 65 -11.90 -14.53 -14.88
C GLY A 65 -11.56 -14.86 -16.35
N ASN A 66 -10.28 -14.86 -16.71
CA ASN A 66 -9.81 -15.25 -18.04
C ASN A 66 -9.61 -16.78 -18.21
N ALA A 67 -10.02 -17.58 -17.23
CA ALA A 67 -9.83 -19.03 -17.21
C ALA A 67 -8.35 -19.46 -17.36
N ASP A 68 -7.43 -18.68 -16.79
CA ASP A 68 -6.01 -19.02 -16.68
C ASP A 68 -5.64 -19.36 -15.22
N PRO A 69 -5.96 -20.59 -14.75
CA PRO A 69 -5.73 -21.00 -13.38
C PRO A 69 -4.25 -21.24 -13.06
N GLU A 70 -3.38 -21.42 -14.06
CA GLU A 70 -1.94 -21.57 -13.83
C GLU A 70 -1.32 -20.22 -13.48
N THR A 71 -1.61 -19.18 -14.26
CA THR A 71 -1.13 -17.82 -13.95
C THR A 71 -1.69 -17.31 -12.62
N ALA A 72 -2.97 -17.58 -12.33
CA ALA A 72 -3.57 -17.21 -11.04
C ALA A 72 -2.93 -17.94 -9.83
N ARG A 73 -2.38 -19.15 -10.02
CA ARG A 73 -1.63 -19.87 -8.96
C ARG A 73 -0.24 -19.27 -8.76
N LEU A 74 0.44 -18.88 -9.84
CA LEU A 74 1.75 -18.21 -9.76
C LEU A 74 1.67 -16.91 -8.94
N PHE A 75 0.67 -16.06 -9.20
CA PHE A 75 0.48 -14.82 -8.43
C PHE A 75 0.11 -15.07 -6.97
N ARG A 76 -0.64 -16.15 -6.68
CA ARG A 76 -0.92 -16.55 -5.29
C ARG A 76 0.35 -17.01 -4.56
N GLY A 77 1.15 -17.87 -5.19
CA GLY A 77 2.43 -18.32 -4.63
C GLY A 77 3.41 -17.17 -4.39
N MET A 78 3.46 -16.20 -5.30
CA MET A 78 4.26 -14.98 -5.10
C MET A 78 3.81 -14.18 -3.87
N GLY A 79 2.51 -14.12 -3.60
CA GLY A 79 1.98 -13.49 -2.39
C GLY A 79 2.42 -14.22 -1.12
N GLU A 80 2.29 -15.55 -1.09
CA GLU A 80 2.75 -16.38 0.04
C GLU A 80 4.26 -16.25 0.28
N ASP A 81 5.06 -16.18 -0.79
CA ASP A 81 6.50 -15.96 -0.71
C ASP A 81 6.84 -14.58 -0.12
N LEU A 82 6.08 -13.54 -0.50
CA LEU A 82 6.25 -12.18 0.02
C LEU A 82 5.89 -12.10 1.51
N ASP A 83 4.79 -12.73 1.93
CA ASP A 83 4.37 -12.81 3.33
C ASP A 83 5.47 -13.47 4.18
N ALA A 84 6.03 -14.60 3.70
CA ALA A 84 7.13 -15.28 4.36
C ALA A 84 8.43 -14.46 4.37
N GLN A 85 8.67 -13.62 3.35
CA GLN A 85 9.80 -12.68 3.34
C GLN A 85 9.63 -11.57 4.36
N LEU A 86 8.42 -11.01 4.48
CA LEU A 86 8.09 -9.96 5.45
C LEU A 86 8.27 -10.45 6.89
N GLU A 87 7.80 -11.66 7.20
CA GLU A 87 7.98 -12.28 8.52
C GLU A 87 9.48 -12.40 8.86
N ARG A 88 10.27 -13.01 7.97
CA ARG A 88 11.73 -13.16 8.18
C ARG A 88 12.47 -11.82 8.31
N ALA A 89 12.07 -10.81 7.52
CA ALA A 89 12.66 -9.49 7.59
C ALA A 89 12.36 -8.81 8.94
N THR A 90 11.12 -8.91 9.40
CA THR A 90 10.68 -8.35 10.69
C THR A 90 11.37 -9.05 11.85
N ASP A 91 11.44 -10.38 11.85
CA ASP A 91 12.17 -11.16 12.86
C ASP A 91 13.65 -10.77 12.91
N ARG A 92 14.26 -10.56 11.74
CA ARG A 92 15.66 -10.15 11.64
C ARG A 92 15.89 -8.75 12.21
N LEU A 93 15.01 -7.80 11.89
CA LEU A 93 15.08 -6.45 12.43
C LEU A 93 14.84 -6.42 13.93
N ALA A 94 13.86 -7.19 14.44
CA ALA A 94 13.63 -7.33 15.87
C ALA A 94 14.84 -7.92 16.61
N ALA A 95 15.50 -8.92 16.02
CA ALA A 95 16.72 -9.51 16.61
C ALA A 95 17.92 -8.55 16.63
N GLU A 96 18.01 -7.60 15.70
CA GLU A 96 19.13 -6.65 15.60
C GLU A 96 18.88 -5.33 16.33
N CYS A 97 17.69 -4.76 16.16
CA CYS A 97 17.31 -3.47 16.73
C CYS A 97 16.74 -3.59 18.15
N GLY A 98 16.08 -4.69 18.50
CA GLY A 98 15.35 -4.78 19.77
C GLY A 98 14.38 -3.61 19.92
N ASP A 99 14.50 -2.87 21.03
CA ASP A 99 13.69 -1.67 21.32
C ASP A 99 14.38 -0.34 20.90
N ASP A 100 15.46 -0.39 20.09
CA ASP A 100 16.17 0.80 19.59
C ASP A 100 15.41 1.48 18.45
N GLU A 101 14.68 2.55 18.77
CA GLU A 101 13.88 3.35 17.83
C GLU A 101 14.72 3.92 16.67
N ASP A 102 15.92 4.44 16.94
CA ASP A 102 16.81 4.99 15.90
C ASP A 102 17.26 3.87 14.93
N CYS A 103 17.39 2.62 15.41
CA CYS A 103 17.68 1.47 14.56
C CYS A 103 16.52 1.14 13.62
N TRP A 104 15.29 1.17 14.13
CA TRP A 104 14.09 0.97 13.33
C TRP A 104 13.88 2.09 12.30
N GLU A 105 14.10 3.35 12.68
CA GLU A 105 14.03 4.49 11.76
C GLU A 105 15.02 4.33 10.60
N ARG A 106 16.29 3.99 10.89
CA ARG A 106 17.29 3.74 9.85
C ARG A 106 16.91 2.58 8.93
N ALA A 107 16.28 1.53 9.46
CA ALA A 107 15.83 0.39 8.67
C ALA A 107 14.68 0.78 7.73
N ALA A 108 13.73 1.60 8.22
CA ALA A 108 12.63 2.14 7.44
C ALA A 108 13.15 3.06 6.32
N ASP A 109 14.07 3.97 6.62
CA ASP A 109 14.71 4.84 5.63
C ASP A 109 15.43 4.05 4.53
N ALA A 110 16.18 3.02 4.92
CA ALA A 110 16.88 2.15 3.97
C ALA A 110 15.90 1.39 3.06
N ALA A 111 14.80 0.88 3.63
CA ALA A 111 13.76 0.21 2.86
C ALA A 111 13.06 1.17 1.89
N GLY A 112 12.67 2.37 2.37
CA GLY A 112 12.07 3.42 1.56
C GLY A 112 12.99 3.87 0.42
N GLY A 113 14.28 4.05 0.70
CA GLY A 113 15.28 4.38 -0.32
C GLY A 113 15.43 3.29 -1.38
N ALA A 114 15.37 2.01 -1.00
CA ALA A 114 15.41 0.90 -1.96
C ALA A 114 14.17 0.85 -2.86
N VAL A 115 12.99 1.09 -2.29
CA VAL A 115 11.72 1.17 -3.05
C VAL A 115 11.75 2.35 -4.02
N GLN A 116 12.18 3.53 -3.56
CA GLN A 116 12.29 4.72 -4.41
C GLN A 116 13.25 4.47 -5.58
N ALA A 117 14.42 3.89 -5.33
CA ALA A 117 15.38 3.57 -6.40
C ALA A 117 14.80 2.61 -7.45
N ALA A 118 14.04 1.60 -7.01
CA ALA A 118 13.36 0.68 -7.92
C ALA A 118 12.24 1.37 -8.72
N TYR A 119 11.50 2.29 -8.10
CA TYR A 119 10.47 3.08 -8.76
C TYR A 119 11.06 4.02 -9.81
N ASP A 120 12.17 4.69 -9.49
CA ASP A 120 12.88 5.57 -10.40
C ASP A 120 13.38 4.79 -11.63
N GLU A 121 14.01 3.62 -11.43
CA GLU A 121 14.44 2.73 -12.53
C GLU A 121 13.26 2.28 -13.40
N TYR A 122 12.16 1.88 -12.76
CA TYR A 122 10.94 1.48 -13.47
C TYR A 122 10.40 2.62 -14.34
N THR A 123 10.33 3.83 -13.77
CA THR A 123 9.82 5.03 -14.44
C THR A 123 10.71 5.40 -15.62
N GLU A 124 12.03 5.49 -15.41
CA GLU A 124 13.01 5.76 -16.46
C GLU A 124 12.89 4.74 -17.61
N ARG A 125 12.70 3.46 -17.29
CA ARG A 125 12.52 2.40 -18.28
C ARG A 125 11.24 2.59 -19.08
N LEU A 126 10.12 2.92 -18.43
CA LEU A 126 8.87 3.21 -19.12
C LEU A 126 8.98 4.42 -20.04
N GLU A 127 9.59 5.50 -19.56
CA GLU A 127 9.81 6.72 -20.34
C GLU A 127 10.66 6.44 -21.58
N SER A 128 11.69 5.60 -21.45
CA SER A 128 12.53 5.17 -22.58
C SER A 128 11.75 4.43 -23.68
N MET A 129 10.62 3.81 -23.32
CA MET A 129 9.72 3.13 -24.25
C MET A 129 8.60 4.04 -24.78
N GLY A 130 8.61 5.33 -24.43
CA GLY A 130 7.58 6.30 -24.81
C GLY A 130 6.30 6.21 -23.97
N VAL A 131 6.34 5.50 -22.85
CA VAL A 131 5.23 5.41 -21.88
C VAL A 131 5.50 6.43 -20.78
N ASN A 132 4.56 7.35 -20.54
CA ASN A 132 4.67 8.35 -19.48
C ASN A 132 3.80 7.91 -18.29
N PRO A 133 4.36 7.17 -17.31
CA PRO A 133 3.59 6.75 -16.14
C PRO A 133 3.21 8.00 -15.34
N LYS A 134 1.93 8.15 -15.01
CA LYS A 134 1.54 9.17 -14.02
C LYS A 134 2.08 8.74 -12.66
N PRO A 135 2.71 9.65 -11.90
CA PRO A 135 3.08 9.34 -10.52
C PRO A 135 1.81 8.98 -9.74
N VAL A 136 1.87 7.83 -9.09
CA VAL A 136 0.88 7.32 -8.14
C VAL A 136 1.56 7.27 -6.78
N CYS A 137 1.94 8.46 -6.31
CA CYS A 137 2.31 8.76 -4.93
C CYS A 137 1.73 10.16 -4.64
#